data_AF-A0A176FVZ4-F1
#
_entry.id   AF-A0A176FVZ4-F1
#
_cell.length_a   1.000
_cell.length_b   1.000
_cell.length_c   1.000
_cell.angle_alpha   90.00
_cell.angle_beta   90.00
_cell.angle_gamma   90.00
#
_symmetry.space_group_name_H-M   'P 1'
#
loop_
_entity.id
_entity.type
_entity.pdbx_description
1 polymer ?
#
loop_
_entity_poly.entity_id
_entity_poly.type
_entity_poly.pdbx_seq_one_letter_code
_entity_poly.pdbx_strand_id
1 'polypeptide(L)'
;MTVDKTAIRDAATVIVLRDRMTTPSVLMGQRGAKAAFFPSKFVFPGGAVDADDAGVPLATPLSETCRNRLLDESPSDLSHALATAAIRELWEETGLLLGEPGNWPGTPHPDWQRFADAGYLPSALGMQFFFRALTPPGRPRRFDARFFLVDAERIEGDLDDFSAASEELSHLQWVPLAEARALDL
;
A
#
# COMPACT_ATOMS: atom_id res chain seq x y z
N MET A 1 19.64 15.94 -7.26
CA MET A 1 20.28 15.68 -5.95
C MET A 1 20.56 14.19 -5.85
N THR A 2 21.77 13.78 -5.49
CA THR A 2 22.13 12.36 -5.35
C THR A 2 21.45 11.78 -4.11
N VAL A 3 20.53 10.82 -4.31
CA VAL A 3 19.84 10.12 -3.22
C VAL A 3 20.87 9.47 -2.30
N ASP A 4 20.92 9.88 -1.04
CA ASP A 4 21.68 9.19 -0.02
C ASP A 4 21.07 7.80 0.20
N LYS A 5 21.76 6.77 -0.30
CA LYS A 5 21.30 5.38 -0.22
C LYS A 5 21.27 4.84 1.21
N THR A 6 21.91 5.53 2.16
CA THR A 6 21.93 5.14 3.58
C THR A 6 20.78 5.76 4.39
N ALA A 7 20.12 6.79 3.85
CA ALA A 7 18.99 7.43 4.49
C ALA A 7 17.82 6.44 4.61
N ILE A 8 17.19 6.45 5.79
CA ILE A 8 15.97 5.70 6.05
C ILE A 8 14.83 6.41 5.31
N ARG A 9 14.11 5.70 4.46
CA ARG A 9 12.92 6.21 3.77
C ARG A 9 11.66 5.70 4.45
N ASP A 10 10.67 6.56 4.65
CA ASP A 10 9.34 6.11 5.04
C ASP A 10 8.71 5.29 3.91
N ALA A 11 8.01 4.23 4.28
CA ALA A 11 7.30 3.36 3.34
C ALA A 11 5.97 2.93 3.94
N ALA A 12 5.03 2.61 3.06
CA ALA A 12 3.72 2.12 3.44
C ALA A 12 3.39 0.84 2.66
N THR A 13 2.79 -0.12 3.35
CA THR A 13 2.41 -1.42 2.79
C THR A 13 1.00 -1.74 3.20
N VAL A 14 0.19 -2.28 2.29
CA VAL A 14 -1.18 -2.72 2.59
C VAL A 14 -1.28 -4.23 2.55
N ILE A 15 -1.87 -4.80 3.59
CA ILE A 15 -2.28 -6.19 3.68
C ILE A 15 -3.78 -6.21 3.47
N VAL A 16 -4.18 -6.54 2.25
CA VAL A 16 -5.60 -6.73 1.92
C VAL A 16 -6.02 -8.12 2.36
N LEU A 17 -7.06 -8.21 3.19
CA LEU A 17 -7.56 -9.45 3.77
C LEU A 17 -8.93 -9.78 3.20
N ARG A 18 -9.03 -10.89 2.46
CA ARG A 18 -10.29 -11.45 1.94
C ARG A 18 -10.75 -12.58 2.84
N ASP A 19 -12.07 -12.73 3.00
CA ASP A 19 -12.69 -13.85 3.72
C ASP A 19 -12.22 -13.98 5.20
N ARG A 20 -12.01 -12.84 5.86
CA ARG A 20 -11.44 -12.72 7.21
C ARG A 20 -12.07 -13.67 8.24
N MET A 21 -13.38 -13.85 8.17
CA MET A 21 -14.16 -14.62 9.15
C MET A 21 -14.29 -16.11 8.80
N THR A 22 -13.82 -16.54 7.62
CA THR A 22 -13.95 -17.92 7.15
C THR A 22 -12.56 -18.50 6.83
N THR A 23 -12.12 -18.44 5.57
CA THR A 23 -10.81 -18.91 5.13
C THR A 23 -9.99 -17.71 4.67
N PRO A 24 -9.32 -17.01 5.61
CA PRO A 24 -8.67 -15.76 5.30
C PRO A 24 -7.56 -15.94 4.27
N SER A 25 -7.55 -15.05 3.28
CA SER A 25 -6.50 -14.96 2.27
C SER A 25 -5.99 -13.52 2.12
N VAL A 26 -4.73 -13.38 1.73
CA VAL A 26 -4.07 -12.09 1.57
C VAL A 26 -3.60 -11.88 0.13
N LEU A 27 -3.76 -10.66 -0.37
CA LEU A 27 -3.26 -10.32 -1.70
C LEU A 27 -1.75 -10.18 -1.69
N MET A 28 -1.07 -10.93 -2.55
CA MET A 28 0.38 -10.85 -2.73
C MET A 28 0.75 -10.88 -4.21
N GLY A 29 1.88 -10.27 -4.55
CA GLY A 29 2.50 -10.34 -5.86
C GLY A 29 3.97 -10.73 -5.77
N GLN A 30 4.48 -11.35 -6.83
CA GLN A 30 5.90 -11.68 -6.96
C GLN A 30 6.65 -10.53 -7.62
N ARG A 31 7.69 -10.04 -6.95
CA ARG A 31 8.58 -9.02 -7.52
C ARG A 31 9.36 -9.57 -8.70
N GLY A 32 9.53 -8.76 -9.74
CA GLY A 32 10.39 -9.11 -10.87
C GLY A 32 11.81 -9.50 -10.44
N ALA A 33 12.46 -10.39 -11.19
CA ALA A 33 13.80 -10.91 -10.87
C ALA A 33 14.89 -9.82 -10.77
N LYS A 34 14.65 -8.64 -11.34
CA LYS A 34 15.56 -7.47 -11.31
C LYS A 34 15.25 -6.49 -10.16
N ALA A 35 14.28 -6.79 -9.30
CA ALA A 35 13.89 -5.90 -8.21
C ALA A 35 15.06 -5.68 -7.24
N ALA A 36 15.26 -4.43 -6.84
CA ALA A 36 16.38 -4.04 -5.97
C ALA A 36 16.24 -4.53 -4.51
N PHE A 37 15.09 -5.08 -4.14
CA PHE A 37 14.79 -5.60 -2.81
C PHE A 37 13.86 -6.80 -2.97
N PHE A 38 14.20 -7.95 -2.36
CA PHE A 38 13.43 -9.20 -2.45
C PHE A 38 13.07 -9.66 -3.88
N PRO A 39 14.06 -9.85 -4.79
CA PRO A 39 13.79 -10.36 -6.13
C PRO A 39 13.15 -11.75 -6.08
N SER A 40 12.15 -11.99 -6.92
CA SER A 40 11.40 -13.25 -7.00
C SER A 40 10.66 -13.66 -5.72
N LYS A 41 10.57 -12.78 -4.71
CA LYS A 41 9.79 -13.02 -3.51
C LYS A 41 8.36 -12.56 -3.66
N PHE A 42 7.46 -13.22 -2.94
CA PHE A 42 6.11 -12.76 -2.75
C PHE A 42 6.07 -11.67 -1.69
N VAL A 43 5.50 -10.52 -2.05
CA VAL A 43 5.36 -9.35 -1.19
C VAL A 43 3.92 -8.86 -1.22
N PHE A 44 3.55 -8.13 -0.18
CA PHE A 44 2.33 -7.32 -0.17
C PHE A 44 2.53 -6.07 -1.02
N PRO A 45 1.44 -5.48 -1.57
CA PRO A 45 1.53 -4.22 -2.26
C PRO A 45 2.04 -3.09 -1.36
N GLY A 46 2.98 -2.29 -1.84
CA GLY A 46 3.55 -1.21 -1.07
C GLY A 46 4.92 -0.72 -1.50
N GLY A 47 5.20 0.53 -1.15
CA GLY A 47 6.41 1.20 -1.57
C GLY A 47 6.74 2.41 -0.71
N ALA A 48 7.63 3.26 -1.24
CA ALA A 48 8.11 4.42 -0.51
C ALA A 48 7.05 5.53 -0.50
N VAL A 49 7.02 6.31 0.58
CA VAL A 49 6.26 7.55 0.59
C VAL A 49 6.95 8.55 -0.32
N ASP A 50 6.19 9.12 -1.24
CA ASP A 50 6.61 10.21 -2.12
C ASP A 50 6.11 11.55 -1.59
N ALA A 51 6.78 12.64 -1.99
CA ALA A 51 6.46 13.97 -1.47
C ALA A 51 5.03 14.41 -1.82
N ASP A 52 4.53 13.98 -2.98
CA ASP A 52 3.21 14.34 -3.48
C ASP A 52 2.08 13.62 -2.71
N ASP A 53 2.38 12.50 -2.01
CA ASP A 53 1.39 11.77 -1.20
C ASP A 53 0.78 12.63 -0.08
N ALA A 54 1.52 13.63 0.40
CA ALA A 54 1.04 14.56 1.42
C ALA A 54 -0.06 15.50 0.91
N GLY A 55 -0.16 15.72 -0.40
CA GLY A 55 -1.10 16.65 -1.03
C GLY A 55 -2.35 15.97 -1.62
N VAL A 56 -2.40 14.64 -1.67
CA VAL A 56 -3.51 13.90 -2.27
C VAL A 56 -4.76 14.00 -1.39
N PRO A 57 -5.92 14.36 -1.96
CA PRO A 57 -7.18 14.41 -1.21
C PRO A 57 -7.68 13.00 -0.89
N LEU A 58 -8.02 12.75 0.38
CA LEU A 58 -8.71 11.53 0.80
C LEU A 58 -10.21 11.81 0.97
N ALA A 59 -11.07 10.94 0.45
CA ALA A 59 -12.51 10.98 0.70
C ALA A 59 -12.81 10.82 2.21
N THR A 60 -12.18 9.81 2.81
CA THR A 60 -12.21 9.59 4.26
C THR A 60 -10.77 9.42 4.77
N PRO A 61 -10.32 10.21 5.76
CA PRO A 61 -9.00 10.04 6.36
C PRO A 61 -8.96 8.82 7.29
N LEU A 62 -7.76 8.46 7.75
CA LEU A 62 -7.60 7.43 8.77
C LEU A 62 -8.43 7.77 10.02
N SER A 63 -8.99 6.73 10.65
CA SER A 63 -9.62 6.89 11.96
C SER A 63 -8.63 7.47 12.98
N GLU A 64 -9.14 8.23 13.95
CA GLU A 64 -8.31 8.82 15.01
C GLU A 64 -7.53 7.74 15.77
N THR A 65 -8.13 6.57 16.01
CA THR A 65 -7.44 5.43 16.65
C THR A 65 -6.25 4.95 15.83
N CYS A 66 -6.41 4.80 14.51
CA CYS A 66 -5.32 4.38 13.64
C CYS A 66 -4.21 5.44 13.59
N ARG A 67 -4.59 6.71 13.44
CA ARG A 67 -3.66 7.84 13.45
C ARG A 67 -2.87 7.92 14.76
N ASN A 68 -3.52 7.80 15.91
CA ASN A 68 -2.86 7.85 17.21
C ASN A 68 -1.84 6.70 17.38
N ARG A 69 -2.13 5.50 16.85
CA ARG A 69 -1.16 4.39 16.88
C ARG A 69 0.05 4.61 15.97
N LEU A 70 -0.13 5.28 14.82
CA LEU A 70 0.98 5.65 13.95
C LEU A 70 1.89 6.71 14.57
N LEU A 71 1.28 7.64 15.31
CA LEU A 71 1.98 8.73 15.99
C LEU A 71 2.76 8.27 17.21
N ASP A 72 2.44 7.11 17.77
CA ASP A 72 3.18 6.54 18.87
C ASP A 72 4.65 6.34 18.49
N GLU A 73 5.56 6.95 19.25
CA GLU A 73 7.00 6.98 18.99
C GLU A 73 7.41 7.47 17.57
N SER A 74 6.60 8.35 16.97
CA SER A 74 6.91 9.00 15.69
C SER A 74 7.19 10.50 15.88
N PRO A 75 8.29 11.05 15.33
CA PRO A 75 8.68 12.45 15.53
C PRO A 75 7.80 13.46 14.76
N SER A 76 7.07 12.99 13.76
CA SER A 76 6.23 13.82 12.88
C SER A 76 4.98 13.05 12.47
N ASP A 77 3.89 13.78 12.23
CA ASP A 77 2.66 13.20 11.70
C ASP A 77 2.79 12.94 10.20
N LEU A 78 3.03 11.68 9.86
CA LEU A 78 3.04 11.19 8.48
C LEU A 78 1.77 10.37 8.17
N SER A 79 0.74 10.39 9.03
CA SER A 79 -0.38 9.46 8.89
C SER A 79 -1.13 9.62 7.56
N HIS A 80 -1.27 10.86 7.09
CA HIS A 80 -1.89 11.17 5.81
C HIS A 80 -1.08 10.61 4.64
N ALA A 81 0.19 11.01 4.55
CA ALA A 81 1.08 10.59 3.47
C ALA A 81 1.28 9.07 3.44
N LEU A 82 1.37 8.41 4.60
CA LEU A 82 1.47 6.96 4.70
C LEU A 82 0.20 6.25 4.22
N ALA A 83 -0.99 6.77 4.54
CA ALA A 83 -2.25 6.21 4.05
C ALA A 83 -2.38 6.35 2.54
N THR A 84 -2.09 7.55 2.03
CA THR A 84 -2.07 7.85 0.60
C THR A 84 -1.09 6.94 -0.14
N ALA A 85 0.14 6.80 0.35
CA ALA A 85 1.15 5.95 -0.27
C ALA A 85 0.69 4.49 -0.34
N ALA A 86 0.10 3.96 0.74
CA ALA A 86 -0.42 2.59 0.73
C ALA A 86 -1.55 2.39 -0.31
N ILE A 87 -2.44 3.37 -0.47
CA ILE A 87 -3.54 3.32 -1.46
C ILE A 87 -2.98 3.46 -2.89
N ARG A 88 -2.02 4.38 -3.10
CA ARG A 88 -1.34 4.58 -4.38
C ARG A 88 -0.68 3.29 -4.86
N GLU A 89 0.14 2.69 -4.00
CA GLU A 89 0.88 1.48 -4.33
C GLU A 89 -0.06 0.29 -4.58
N LEU A 90 -1.14 0.16 -3.81
CA LEU A 90 -2.17 -0.84 -4.09
C LEU A 90 -2.76 -0.67 -5.49
N TRP A 91 -3.13 0.56 -5.84
CA TRP A 91 -3.67 0.87 -7.16
C TRP A 91 -2.66 0.65 -8.28
N GLU A 92 -1.44 1.15 -8.14
CA GLU A 92 -0.39 1.04 -9.16
C GLU A 92 0.05 -0.40 -9.38
N GLU A 93 0.24 -1.18 -8.32
CA GLU A 93 0.78 -2.53 -8.41
C GLU A 93 -0.29 -3.59 -8.70
N THR A 94 -1.57 -3.31 -8.44
CA THR A 94 -2.64 -4.32 -8.56
C THR A 94 -3.82 -3.87 -9.40
N GLY A 95 -4.04 -2.57 -9.59
CA GLY A 95 -5.24 -2.04 -10.21
C GLY A 95 -6.48 -2.09 -9.32
N LEU A 96 -6.36 -2.46 -8.04
CA LEU A 96 -7.48 -2.47 -7.11
C LEU A 96 -7.75 -1.07 -6.54
N LEU A 97 -9.02 -0.68 -6.50
CA LEU A 97 -9.48 0.64 -6.08
C LEU A 97 -9.89 0.64 -4.61
N LEU A 98 -8.99 1.11 -3.73
CA LEU A 98 -9.33 1.43 -2.35
C LEU A 98 -9.76 2.90 -2.25
N GLY A 99 -11.04 3.16 -2.49
CA GLY A 99 -11.58 4.50 -2.61
C GLY A 99 -13.08 4.58 -2.41
N GLU A 100 -13.61 5.79 -2.45
CA GLU A 100 -15.05 6.06 -2.42
C GLU A 100 -15.43 6.89 -3.65
N PRO A 101 -16.64 6.69 -4.23
CA PRO A 101 -17.10 7.49 -5.36
C PRO A 101 -17.01 8.98 -5.05
N GLY A 102 -16.36 9.75 -5.93
CA GLY A 102 -16.07 11.14 -5.65
C GLY A 102 -15.35 11.86 -6.77
N ASN A 103 -15.45 13.19 -6.76
CA ASN A 103 -14.78 14.04 -7.74
C ASN A 103 -13.48 14.58 -7.18
N TRP A 104 -12.42 14.53 -7.98
CA TRP A 104 -11.14 15.13 -7.62
C TRP A 104 -11.25 16.66 -7.54
N PRO A 105 -10.76 17.28 -6.44
CA PRO A 105 -10.61 18.72 -6.38
C PRO A 105 -9.44 19.16 -7.28
N GLY A 106 -9.76 19.77 -8.42
CA GLY A 106 -8.76 20.25 -9.38
C GLY A 106 -8.20 19.12 -10.26
N THR A 107 -6.99 19.34 -10.80
CA THR A 107 -6.33 18.37 -11.68
C THR A 107 -5.57 17.33 -10.84
N PRO A 108 -5.86 16.02 -10.99
CA PRO A 108 -5.09 14.97 -10.33
C PRO A 108 -3.62 14.97 -10.73
N HIS A 109 -2.76 14.48 -9.84
CA HIS A 109 -1.39 14.12 -10.22
C HIS A 109 -1.43 12.98 -11.27
N PRO A 110 -0.48 12.89 -12.22
CA PRO A 110 -0.47 11.84 -13.26
C PRO A 110 -0.67 10.42 -12.73
N ASP A 111 -0.04 10.08 -11.61
CA ASP A 111 -0.15 8.75 -10.97
C ASP A 111 -1.58 8.43 -10.52
N TRP A 112 -2.37 9.46 -10.24
CA TRP A 112 -3.75 9.35 -9.80
C TRP A 112 -4.77 9.61 -10.91
N GLN A 113 -4.34 9.99 -12.12
CA GLN A 113 -5.26 10.33 -13.20
C GLN A 113 -6.18 9.15 -13.55
N ARG A 114 -5.64 7.94 -13.65
CA ARG A 114 -6.47 6.75 -13.94
C ARG A 114 -7.41 6.38 -12.79
N PHE A 115 -7.00 6.65 -11.54
CA PHE A 115 -7.86 6.48 -10.36
C PHE A 115 -9.04 7.47 -10.39
N ALA A 116 -8.76 8.73 -10.74
CA ALA A 116 -9.75 9.78 -10.89
C ALA A 116 -10.71 9.52 -12.07
N ASP A 117 -10.19 9.06 -13.21
CA ASP A 117 -10.98 8.72 -14.40
C ASP A 117 -11.95 7.56 -14.13
N ALA A 118 -11.63 6.69 -13.18
CA ALA A 118 -12.53 5.64 -12.70
C ALA A 118 -13.69 6.19 -11.83
N GLY A 119 -13.68 7.47 -11.45
CA GLY A 119 -14.74 8.13 -10.70
C GLY A 119 -14.61 8.06 -9.17
N TYR A 120 -13.40 7.80 -8.66
CA TYR A 120 -13.15 7.61 -7.23
C TYR A 120 -12.15 8.62 -6.66
N LEU A 121 -12.29 8.89 -5.37
CA LEU A 121 -11.28 9.50 -4.51
C LEU A 121 -10.66 8.42 -3.60
N PRO A 122 -9.35 8.45 -3.34
CA PRO A 122 -8.74 7.49 -2.43
C PRO A 122 -9.33 7.63 -1.03
N SER A 123 -9.52 6.51 -0.33
CA SER A 123 -10.15 6.50 0.99
C SER A 123 -9.38 5.61 1.96
N ALA A 124 -9.04 6.18 3.12
CA ALA A 124 -8.38 5.46 4.20
C ALA A 124 -9.40 4.83 5.17
N LEU A 125 -10.68 4.78 4.80
CA LEU A 125 -11.74 4.17 5.58
C LEU A 125 -11.46 2.67 5.79
N GLY A 126 -11.44 2.25 7.05
CA GLY A 126 -11.23 0.83 7.41
C GLY A 126 -9.77 0.39 7.43
N MET A 127 -8.82 1.24 7.01
CA MET A 127 -7.39 0.96 7.16
C MET A 127 -7.00 0.95 8.65
N GLN A 128 -6.29 -0.11 9.04
CA GLN A 128 -5.84 -0.32 10.41
C GLN A 128 -4.33 -0.45 10.45
N PHE A 129 -3.66 0.41 11.21
CA PHE A 129 -2.23 0.23 11.47
C PHE A 129 -2.00 -1.11 12.18
N PHE A 130 -1.17 -1.95 11.58
CA PHE A 130 -0.91 -3.31 12.02
C PHE A 130 0.46 -3.43 12.69
N PHE A 131 1.53 -3.02 12.01
CA PHE A 131 2.87 -2.95 12.60
C PHE A 131 3.82 -2.02 11.83
N ARG A 132 4.97 -1.73 12.44
CA ARG A 132 6.07 -0.95 11.87
C ARG A 132 7.33 -1.82 11.80
N ALA A 133 8.04 -1.79 10.68
CA ALA A 133 9.30 -2.49 10.50
C ALA A 133 10.38 -1.54 10.00
N LEU A 134 11.40 -1.33 10.85
CA LEU A 134 12.59 -0.58 10.48
C LEU A 134 13.68 -1.54 9.96
N THR A 135 14.16 -1.29 8.75
CA THR A 135 15.26 -2.08 8.18
C THR A 135 16.52 -1.93 9.03
N PRO A 136 17.16 -3.04 9.48
CA PRO A 136 18.38 -2.98 10.29
C PRO A 136 19.51 -2.17 9.63
N PRO A 137 20.44 -1.58 10.43
CA PRO A 137 21.65 -0.93 9.92
C PRO A 137 22.50 -1.85 9.04
N GLY A 138 23.32 -1.27 8.15
CA GLY A 138 24.25 -2.00 7.29
C GLY A 138 23.67 -2.51 5.96
N ARG A 139 22.36 -2.35 5.73
CA ARG A 139 21.75 -2.60 4.42
C ARG A 139 21.89 -1.38 3.49
N PRO A 140 22.13 -1.58 2.18
CA PRO A 140 22.36 -0.49 1.22
C PRO A 140 21.10 0.31 0.86
N ARG A 141 19.91 -0.16 1.28
CA ARG A 141 18.63 0.57 1.24
C ARG A 141 17.89 0.25 2.52
N ARG A 142 17.31 1.25 3.17
CA ARG A 142 16.62 1.11 4.46
C ARG A 142 15.27 1.80 4.40
N PHE A 143 14.26 1.10 4.90
CA PHE A 143 12.90 1.61 5.02
C PHE A 143 12.42 1.57 6.47
N ASP A 144 11.61 2.55 6.81
CA ASP A 144 10.75 2.57 7.99
C ASP A 144 9.31 2.32 7.54
N ALA A 145 8.98 1.04 7.35
CA ALA A 145 7.75 0.60 6.71
C ALA A 145 6.61 0.50 7.72
N ARG A 146 5.47 1.15 7.44
CA ARG A 146 4.22 1.00 8.19
C ARG A 146 3.26 0.11 7.40
N PHE A 147 2.76 -0.92 8.06
CA PHE A 147 1.83 -1.87 7.49
C PHE A 147 0.42 -1.55 7.93
N PHE A 148 -0.48 -1.47 6.95
CA PHE A 148 -1.91 -1.31 7.14
C PHE A 148 -2.61 -2.61 6.80
N LEU A 149 -3.65 -2.95 7.54
CA LEU A 149 -4.57 -4.02 7.22
C LEU A 149 -5.89 -3.40 6.76
N VAL A 150 -6.45 -3.91 5.66
CA VAL A 150 -7.76 -3.51 5.16
C VAL A 150 -8.54 -4.76 4.75
N ASP A 151 -9.83 -4.78 5.05
CA ASP A 151 -10.71 -5.86 4.62
C ASP A 151 -11.05 -5.66 3.12
N ALA A 152 -11.04 -6.74 2.34
CA ALA A 152 -11.22 -6.68 0.88
C ALA A 152 -12.59 -6.14 0.46
N GLU A 153 -13.59 -6.17 1.35
CA GLU A 153 -14.91 -5.55 1.14
C GLU A 153 -14.88 -4.02 1.01
N ARG A 154 -13.71 -3.39 1.25
CA ARG A 154 -13.47 -1.96 1.00
C ARG A 154 -12.94 -1.66 -0.39
N ILE A 155 -12.57 -2.67 -1.16
CA ILE A 155 -12.08 -2.49 -2.52
C ILE A 155 -13.26 -2.50 -3.48
N GLU A 156 -13.24 -1.53 -4.40
CA GLU A 156 -14.25 -1.36 -5.43
C GLU A 156 -13.92 -2.20 -6.66
N GLY A 157 -14.94 -2.80 -7.27
CA GLY A 157 -14.82 -3.62 -8.47
C GLY A 157 -14.61 -5.11 -8.20
N ASP A 158 -14.05 -5.81 -9.20
CA ASP A 158 -13.74 -7.23 -9.11
C ASP A 158 -12.37 -7.44 -8.43
N LEU A 159 -12.36 -8.14 -7.28
CA LEU A 159 -11.15 -8.43 -6.50
C LEU A 159 -10.14 -9.32 -7.24
N ASP A 160 -10.56 -9.96 -8.33
CA ASP A 160 -9.75 -10.86 -9.13
C ASP A 160 -9.36 -10.24 -10.50
N ASP A 161 -9.74 -8.98 -10.77
CA ASP A 161 -9.33 -8.23 -11.97
C ASP A 161 -8.09 -7.35 -11.69
N PHE A 162 -6.94 -7.83 -12.15
CA PHE A 162 -5.67 -7.11 -12.08
C PHE A 162 -5.25 -6.49 -13.43
N SER A 163 -6.17 -6.32 -14.37
CA SER A 163 -5.86 -5.82 -15.73
C SER A 163 -5.31 -4.40 -15.76
N ALA A 164 -5.53 -3.63 -14.70
CA ALA A 164 -5.01 -2.27 -14.54
C ALA A 164 -3.64 -2.20 -13.82
N ALA A 165 -3.12 -3.33 -13.32
CA ALA A 165 -1.83 -3.41 -12.64
C ALA A 165 -0.66 -2.96 -13.52
N SER A 166 0.33 -2.33 -12.90
CA SER A 166 1.64 -2.09 -13.52
C SER A 166 2.46 -3.39 -13.64
N GLU A 167 3.61 -3.30 -14.31
CA GLU A 167 4.53 -4.44 -14.48
C GLU A 167 5.46 -4.67 -13.26
N GLU A 168 5.27 -3.94 -12.16
CA GLU A 168 6.14 -4.02 -10.98
C GLU A 168 6.00 -5.34 -10.23
N LEU A 169 4.76 -5.79 -10.06
CA LEU A 169 4.41 -7.10 -9.51
C LEU A 169 3.89 -8.02 -10.62
N SER A 170 4.34 -9.26 -10.56
CA SER A 170 3.86 -10.36 -11.39
C SER A 170 3.16 -11.40 -10.51
N HIS A 171 2.40 -12.33 -11.09
CA HIS A 171 1.77 -13.43 -10.33
C HIS A 171 0.92 -12.95 -9.13
N LEU A 172 0.19 -11.84 -9.29
CA LEU A 172 -0.79 -11.37 -8.32
C LEU A 172 -1.80 -12.47 -8.02
N GLN A 173 -1.97 -12.77 -6.73
CA GLN A 173 -2.86 -13.83 -6.29
C GLN A 173 -3.32 -13.63 -4.84
N TRP A 174 -4.49 -14.19 -4.53
CA TRP A 174 -4.98 -14.35 -3.18
C TRP A 174 -4.37 -15.61 -2.55
N VAL A 175 -3.56 -15.42 -1.51
CA VAL A 175 -2.84 -16.48 -0.82
C VAL A 175 -3.59 -16.83 0.46
N PRO A 176 -4.13 -18.06 0.61
CA PRO A 176 -4.69 -18.51 1.88
C PRO A 176 -3.65 -18.38 3.01
N LEU A 177 -4.03 -17.82 4.16
CA LEU A 177 -3.09 -17.62 5.27
C LEU A 177 -2.47 -18.93 5.77
N ALA A 178 -3.20 -20.05 5.66
CA ALA A 178 -2.71 -21.38 5.99
C ALA A 178 -1.55 -21.83 5.09
N GLU A 179 -1.46 -21.29 3.87
CA GLU A 179 -0.49 -21.66 2.84
C GLU A 179 0.63 -20.62 2.68
N ALA A 180 0.49 -19.43 3.29
CA ALA A 180 1.44 -18.33 3.13
C ALA A 180 2.90 -18.72 3.43
N ARG A 181 3.14 -19.65 4.36
CA ARG A 181 4.49 -20.15 4.70
C ARG A 181 5.11 -21.03 3.64
N ALA A 182 4.33 -21.53 2.68
CA ALA A 182 4.81 -22.32 1.56
C ALA A 182 5.34 -21.44 0.41
N LEU A 183 5.03 -20.14 0.42
CA LEU A 183 5.58 -19.19 -0.54
C LEU A 183 7.01 -18.79 -0.20
N ASP A 184 7.75 -18.41 -1.24
CA ASP A 184 9.07 -17.80 -1.08
C ASP A 184 8.91 -16.34 -0.66
N LEU A 185 8.75 -16.11 0.65
CA LEU A 185 8.62 -14.81 1.31
C LEU A 185 9.98 -14.13 1.58
#